data_AF-A0A4Q6FYI9-F1
#
_entry.id   AF-A0A4Q6FYI9-F1
#
_cell.length_a   1.000
_cell.length_b   1.000
_cell.length_c   1.000
_cell.angle_alpha   90.00
_cell.angle_beta   90.00
_cell.angle_gamma   90.00
#
_symmetry.space_group_name_H-M   'P 1'
#
loop_
_entity.id
_entity.type
_entity.pdbx_description
1 polymer ?
#
loop_
_entity_poly.entity_id
_entity_poly.type
_entity_poly.pdbx_seq_one_letter_code
_entity_poly.pdbx_strand_id
1 'polypeptide(L)'
;MPSIRQRSLRAAIGALFIPAAIAMATLPSAAHAAPVAKAAAAKPNKAFDTWAEKFAEDWVRANPQGATSTQYFGGAEQAKLDRELTPLTRAHRQKVQAMARGGLARLDKWMAGPLDESQRISAAVMRWSLQNAVANEPFEDHAFIFSQFSGVQVGLVNFMTTTHPLRNAADVDSYLARLEQVGTRMDEALARARDAASRSLIPPRFILERAQFQVDSFLKPAPAENVLVTSLAQRTEKLDGLSPD
;
A
#
# COMPACT_ATOMS: atom_id res chain seq x y z
N MET A 1 35.02 -10.67 -1.65
CA MET A 1 34.58 -11.03 -3.02
C MET A 1 34.27 -12.51 -3.01
N PRO A 2 33.01 -12.88 -3.25
CA PRO A 2 32.55 -13.12 -4.62
C PRO A 2 31.25 -12.36 -4.96
N SER A 3 31.05 -12.19 -6.26
CA SER A 3 29.99 -11.43 -6.92
C SER A 3 28.66 -12.19 -6.93
N ILE A 4 27.60 -11.55 -6.43
CA ILE A 4 26.23 -12.05 -6.58
C ILE A 4 25.56 -11.28 -7.70
N ARG A 5 25.34 -12.01 -8.80
CA ARG A 5 24.70 -11.59 -10.04
C ARG A 5 23.27 -11.11 -9.79
N GLN A 6 22.93 -9.93 -10.32
CA GLN A 6 21.56 -9.50 -10.54
C GLN A 6 20.82 -10.53 -11.40
N ARG A 7 19.72 -11.08 -10.88
CA ARG A 7 18.75 -11.85 -11.67
C ARG A 7 17.48 -11.01 -11.80
N SER A 8 17.27 -10.48 -12.99
CA SER A 8 16.02 -9.87 -13.43
C SER A 8 14.94 -10.95 -13.50
N LEU A 9 13.93 -10.86 -12.63
CA LEU A 9 12.71 -11.67 -12.78
C LEU A 9 11.83 -11.04 -13.86
N ARG A 10 11.85 -11.62 -15.06
CA ARG A 10 10.79 -11.44 -16.05
C ARG A 10 9.60 -12.32 -15.66
N ALA A 11 8.43 -11.70 -15.59
CA ALA A 11 7.15 -12.36 -15.43
C ALA A 11 6.86 -13.32 -16.60
N ALA A 12 6.29 -14.48 -16.29
CA ALA A 12 5.66 -15.36 -17.26
C ALA A 12 4.39 -15.94 -16.61
N ILE A 13 3.22 -15.41 -16.97
CA ILE A 13 1.93 -16.04 -16.72
C ILE A 13 1.55 -16.75 -18.01
N GLY A 14 1.60 -18.08 -18.00
CA GLY A 14 1.19 -18.93 -19.11
C GLY A 14 -0.34 -18.99 -19.21
N ALA A 15 -0.87 -18.65 -20.37
CA ALA A 15 -2.25 -18.92 -20.74
C ALA A 15 -2.39 -20.39 -21.15
N LEU A 16 -3.35 -21.09 -20.53
CA LEU A 16 -3.66 -22.49 -20.81
C LEU A 16 -4.53 -22.60 -22.07
N PHE A 17 -4.12 -23.49 -22.97
CA PHE A 17 -4.75 -23.81 -24.25
C PHE A 17 -6.11 -24.54 -24.09
N ILE A 18 -7.06 -24.26 -24.98
CA ILE A 18 -8.20 -25.14 -25.30
C ILE A 18 -8.04 -25.62 -26.75
N PRO A 19 -8.10 -26.93 -27.06
CA PRO A 19 -7.93 -27.45 -28.41
C PRO A 19 -9.26 -27.68 -29.16
N ALA A 20 -9.12 -27.85 -30.49
CA ALA A 20 -10.08 -28.34 -31.48
C ALA A 20 -11.10 -27.30 -32.04
N ALA A 21 -11.44 -27.26 -33.33
CA ALA A 21 -11.30 -28.27 -34.39
C ALA A 21 -11.01 -27.60 -35.75
N ILE A 22 -10.30 -28.32 -36.61
CA ILE A 22 -9.98 -27.92 -37.99
C ILE A 22 -11.16 -28.26 -38.91
N ALA A 23 -11.74 -27.25 -39.55
CA ALA A 23 -12.55 -27.43 -40.74
C ALA A 23 -11.81 -26.78 -41.91
N MET A 24 -11.32 -27.59 -42.85
CA MET A 24 -10.74 -27.10 -44.10
C MET A 24 -11.86 -26.61 -45.03
N ALA A 25 -12.05 -25.30 -45.08
CA ALA A 25 -12.74 -24.62 -46.17
C ALA A 25 -11.71 -23.95 -47.06
N THR A 26 -11.64 -24.34 -48.33
CA THR A 26 -10.80 -23.71 -49.34
C THR A 26 -11.32 -22.31 -49.65
N LEU A 27 -10.65 -21.29 -49.13
CA LEU A 27 -10.92 -19.89 -49.45
C LEU A 27 -10.08 -19.44 -50.66
N PRO A 28 -10.62 -18.56 -51.53
CA PRO A 28 -9.90 -18.03 -52.68
C PRO A 28 -8.68 -17.22 -52.24
N SER A 29 -7.61 -17.31 -53.03
CA SER A 29 -6.30 -16.68 -52.80
C SER A 29 -6.44 -15.23 -52.34
N ALA A 30 -6.16 -14.98 -51.06
CA ALA A 30 -6.18 -13.66 -50.48
C ALA A 30 -5.06 -12.81 -51.08
N ALA A 31 -5.41 -11.59 -51.50
CA ALA A 31 -4.46 -10.55 -51.84
C ALA A 31 -3.36 -10.47 -50.78
N HIS A 32 -2.10 -10.46 -51.21
CA HIS A 32 -0.96 -10.26 -50.31
C HIS A 32 -1.17 -8.94 -49.56
N ALA A 33 -1.51 -9.03 -48.28
CA ALA A 33 -1.52 -7.87 -47.41
C ALA A 33 -0.11 -7.25 -47.46
N ALA A 34 -0.03 -5.99 -47.89
CA ALA A 34 1.22 -5.25 -47.86
C ALA A 34 1.79 -5.33 -46.44
N PRO A 35 3.11 -5.53 -46.27
CA PRO A 35 3.71 -5.60 -44.95
C PRO A 35 3.39 -4.29 -44.22
N VAL A 36 2.59 -4.38 -43.16
CA VAL A 36 2.35 -3.24 -42.27
C VAL A 36 3.72 -2.87 -41.72
N ALA A 37 4.24 -1.72 -42.15
CA ALA A 37 5.52 -1.23 -41.68
C ALA A 37 5.49 -1.22 -40.15
N LYS A 38 6.32 -2.07 -39.54
CA LYS A 38 6.43 -2.16 -38.09
C LYS A 38 6.92 -0.79 -37.64
N ALA A 39 6.03 0.00 -37.03
CA ALA A 39 6.36 1.31 -36.50
C ALA A 39 7.63 1.17 -35.67
N ALA A 40 8.61 2.05 -35.91
CA ALA A 40 9.87 2.01 -35.19
C ALA A 40 9.58 2.00 -33.68
N ALA A 41 10.18 1.05 -32.96
CA ALA A 41 9.98 0.93 -31.53
C ALA A 41 10.34 2.26 -30.86
N ALA A 42 9.39 2.82 -30.10
CA ALA A 42 9.63 4.03 -29.35
C ALA A 42 10.79 3.80 -28.37
N LYS A 43 11.67 4.81 -28.23
CA LYS A 43 12.77 4.75 -27.27
C LYS A 43 12.25 5.01 -25.85
N PRO A 44 12.91 4.46 -24.81
CA PRO A 44 12.57 4.76 -23.43
C PRO A 44 12.59 6.27 -23.15
N ASN A 45 11.57 6.74 -22.45
CA ASN A 45 11.40 8.14 -22.06
C ASN A 45 11.87 8.37 -20.61
N LYS A 46 13.10 8.86 -20.43
CA LYS A 46 13.69 9.11 -19.10
C LYS A 46 12.88 10.07 -18.23
N ALA A 47 12.16 11.02 -18.85
CA ALA A 47 11.34 11.97 -18.11
C ALA A 47 10.07 11.31 -17.54
N PHE A 48 9.51 10.31 -18.24
CA PHE A 48 8.45 9.47 -17.69
C PHE A 48 8.96 8.68 -16.48
N ASP A 49 10.11 8.02 -16.61
CA ASP A 49 10.67 7.21 -15.52
C ASP A 49 10.95 8.05 -14.28
N THR A 50 11.57 9.23 -14.46
CA THR A 50 11.86 10.16 -13.36
C THR A 50 10.58 10.63 -12.66
N TRP A 51 9.54 10.91 -13.44
CA TRP A 51 8.24 11.30 -12.89
C TRP A 51 7.54 10.14 -12.17
N ALA A 52 7.56 8.95 -12.76
CA ALA A 52 6.90 7.76 -12.22
C ALA A 52 7.54 7.33 -10.90
N GLU A 53 8.87 7.35 -10.82
CA GLU A 53 9.61 7.10 -9.57
C GLU A 53 9.22 8.10 -8.49
N LYS A 54 9.30 9.40 -8.79
CA LYS A 54 8.93 10.44 -7.82
C LYS A 54 7.47 10.33 -7.36
N PHE A 55 6.57 9.96 -8.27
CA PHE A 55 5.17 9.73 -7.93
C PHE A 55 5.02 8.52 -7.00
N ALA A 56 5.73 7.42 -7.28
CA ALA A 56 5.73 6.23 -6.43
C ALA A 56 6.28 6.53 -5.03
N GLU A 57 7.39 7.27 -4.93
CA GLU A 57 7.93 7.76 -3.66
C GLU A 57 6.89 8.60 -2.89
N ASP A 58 6.24 9.57 -3.54
CA ASP A 58 5.23 10.42 -2.91
C ASP A 58 4.01 9.61 -2.44
N TRP A 59 3.61 8.62 -3.22
CA TRP A 59 2.51 7.70 -2.90
C TRP A 59 2.83 6.85 -1.67
N VAL A 60 4.02 6.26 -1.62
CA VAL A 60 4.47 5.44 -0.48
C VAL A 60 4.67 6.29 0.76
N ARG A 61 5.22 7.50 0.63
CA ARG A 61 5.40 8.44 1.76
C ARG A 61 4.08 8.86 2.39
N ALA A 62 2.98 8.83 1.63
CA ALA A 62 1.65 9.08 2.19
C ALA A 62 1.17 7.99 3.16
N ASN A 63 1.80 6.81 3.16
CA ASN A 63 1.50 5.73 4.08
C ASN A 63 2.77 5.24 4.80
N PRO A 64 3.20 5.92 5.89
CA PRO A 64 4.39 5.53 6.65
C PRO A 64 4.42 4.05 7.07
N GLN A 65 3.28 3.47 7.46
CA GLN A 65 3.21 2.03 7.79
C GLN A 65 3.47 1.15 6.57
N GLY A 66 2.96 1.54 5.39
CA GLY A 66 3.27 0.91 4.12
C GLY A 66 4.76 1.00 3.79
N ALA A 67 5.35 2.19 3.94
CA ALA A 67 6.78 2.41 3.73
C ALA A 67 7.66 1.52 4.63
N THR A 68 7.30 1.37 5.91
CA THR A 68 7.97 0.42 6.83
C THR A 68 7.82 -1.02 6.36
N SER A 69 6.61 -1.43 6.00
CA SER A 69 6.31 -2.83 5.62
C SER A 69 7.09 -3.27 4.39
N THR A 70 7.32 -2.37 3.44
CA THR A 70 8.04 -2.66 2.20
C THR A 70 9.52 -2.30 2.26
N GLN A 71 9.97 -1.57 3.29
CA GLN A 71 11.29 -0.94 3.36
C GLN A 71 11.62 -0.21 2.04
N TYR A 72 10.66 0.60 1.57
CA TYR A 72 10.74 1.22 0.24
C TYR A 72 11.93 2.19 0.13
N PHE A 73 12.18 2.94 1.20
CA PHE A 73 13.25 3.93 1.26
C PHE A 73 14.47 3.37 1.99
N GLY A 74 15.56 4.12 1.96
CA GLY A 74 16.75 3.87 2.78
C GLY A 74 17.11 5.07 3.66
N GLY A 75 18.06 4.85 4.57
CA GLY A 75 18.70 5.90 5.36
C GLY A 75 17.72 6.76 6.17
N ALA A 76 17.98 8.06 6.21
CA ALA A 76 17.25 9.01 7.05
C ALA A 76 15.75 9.13 6.71
N GLU A 77 15.37 8.94 5.44
CA GLU A 77 13.96 9.02 5.04
C GLU A 77 13.16 7.83 5.58
N GLN A 78 13.70 6.61 5.45
CA GLN A 78 13.08 5.42 6.04
C GLN A 78 13.01 5.54 7.57
N ALA A 79 14.11 5.96 8.20
CA ALA A 79 14.16 6.14 9.65
C ALA A 79 13.12 7.16 10.15
N LYS A 80 12.86 8.23 9.40
CA LYS A 80 11.79 9.18 9.72
C LYS A 80 10.40 8.51 9.63
N LEU A 81 10.13 7.79 8.54
CA LEU A 81 8.82 7.15 8.32
C LEU A 81 8.56 6.01 9.31
N ASP A 82 9.61 5.30 9.75
CA ASP A 82 9.52 4.23 10.75
C ASP A 82 9.08 4.73 12.13
N ARG A 83 9.10 6.05 12.36
CA ARG A 83 8.61 6.71 13.58
C ARG A 83 7.17 7.19 13.47
N GLU A 84 6.53 7.10 12.30
CA GLU A 84 5.20 7.70 12.07
C GLU A 84 4.11 6.63 11.94
N LEU A 85 2.92 6.91 12.48
CA LEU A 85 1.69 6.20 12.15
C LEU A 85 0.88 7.03 11.14
N THR A 86 0.31 6.35 10.14
CA THR A 86 -0.44 7.02 9.06
C THR A 86 -1.65 7.78 9.64
N PRO A 87 -1.78 9.10 9.40
CA PRO A 87 -2.93 9.85 9.89
C PRO A 87 -4.26 9.34 9.30
N LEU A 88 -5.31 9.27 10.12
CA LEU A 88 -6.63 8.79 9.73
C LEU A 88 -7.63 9.94 9.48
N THR A 89 -7.12 11.17 9.44
CA THR A 89 -7.90 12.40 9.25
C THR A 89 -8.54 12.50 7.86
N ARG A 90 -9.64 13.26 7.77
CA ARG A 90 -10.26 13.61 6.48
C ARG A 90 -9.29 14.35 5.55
N ALA A 91 -8.50 15.26 6.10
CA ALA A 91 -7.52 16.04 5.33
C ALA A 91 -6.46 15.14 4.70
N HIS A 92 -5.97 14.13 5.43
CA HIS A 92 -5.02 13.16 4.89
C HIS A 92 -5.62 12.36 3.73
N ARG A 93 -6.86 11.84 3.89
CA ARG A 93 -7.55 11.12 2.81
C ARG A 93 -7.75 11.99 1.58
N GLN A 94 -8.17 13.24 1.76
CA GLN A 94 -8.33 14.20 0.66
C GLN A 94 -7.00 14.49 -0.06
N LYS A 95 -5.89 14.57 0.68
CA LYS A 95 -4.55 14.73 0.09
C LYS A 95 -4.19 13.53 -0.80
N VAL A 96 -4.43 12.30 -0.34
CA VAL A 96 -4.16 11.08 -1.13
C VAL A 96 -5.05 11.03 -2.37
N GLN A 97 -6.33 11.37 -2.25
CA GLN A 97 -7.26 11.42 -3.37
C GLN A 97 -6.89 12.50 -4.41
N ALA A 98 -6.44 13.67 -3.95
CA ALA A 98 -5.93 14.71 -4.84
C ALA A 98 -4.66 14.26 -5.57
N MET A 99 -3.76 13.55 -4.88
CA MET A 99 -2.56 12.95 -5.50
C MET A 99 -2.94 11.93 -6.58
N ALA A 100 -3.93 11.06 -6.31
CA ALA A 100 -4.42 10.09 -7.29
C ALA A 100 -4.99 10.75 -8.55
N ARG A 101 -5.86 11.75 -8.37
CA ARG A 101 -6.42 12.55 -9.49
C ARG A 101 -5.34 13.26 -10.30
N GLY A 102 -4.38 13.88 -9.63
CA GLY A 102 -3.25 14.55 -10.27
C GLY A 102 -2.37 13.57 -11.06
N GLY A 103 -2.12 12.39 -10.50
CA GLY A 103 -1.42 11.29 -11.16
C GLY A 103 -2.12 10.82 -12.43
N LEU A 104 -3.44 10.61 -12.38
CA LEU A 104 -4.25 10.24 -13.55
C LEU A 104 -4.13 11.26 -14.68
N ALA A 105 -4.35 12.54 -14.38
CA ALA A 105 -4.25 13.60 -15.37
C ALA A 105 -2.84 13.69 -15.99
N ARG A 106 -1.80 13.35 -15.22
CA ARG A 106 -0.42 13.32 -15.74
C ARG A 106 -0.14 12.08 -16.58
N LEU A 107 -0.69 10.92 -16.20
CA LEU A 107 -0.59 9.66 -16.96
C LEU A 107 -1.27 9.76 -18.32
N ASP A 108 -2.45 10.37 -18.40
CA ASP A 108 -3.14 10.55 -19.69
C ASP A 108 -2.26 11.32 -20.68
N LYS A 109 -1.54 12.35 -20.21
CA LYS A 109 -0.57 13.10 -21.03
C LYS A 109 0.65 12.26 -21.43
N TRP A 110 1.15 11.41 -20.53
CA TRP A 110 2.27 10.53 -20.83
C TRP A 110 1.89 9.46 -21.86
N MET A 111 0.71 8.86 -21.71
CA MET A 111 0.22 7.80 -22.59
C MET A 111 -0.15 8.31 -24.00
N ALA A 112 -0.45 9.60 -24.15
CA ALA A 112 -0.59 10.25 -25.45
C ALA A 112 0.77 10.53 -26.15
N GLY A 113 1.88 10.47 -25.40
CA GLY A 113 3.23 10.72 -25.88
C GLY A 113 4.01 9.45 -26.25
N PRO A 114 5.28 9.59 -26.66
CA PRO A 114 6.14 8.45 -26.94
C PRO A 114 6.57 7.79 -25.63
N LEU A 115 6.07 6.58 -25.42
CA LEU A 115 6.52 5.62 -24.42
C LEU A 115 6.96 4.34 -25.14
N ASP A 116 8.01 3.69 -24.66
CA ASP A 116 8.30 2.33 -25.11
C ASP A 116 7.24 1.33 -24.58
N GLU A 117 7.32 0.07 -25.02
CA GLU A 117 6.33 -0.94 -24.65
C GLU A 117 6.28 -1.19 -23.14
N SER A 118 7.43 -1.23 -22.47
CA SER A 118 7.50 -1.45 -21.03
C SER A 118 6.88 -0.28 -20.26
N GLN A 119 7.17 0.94 -20.69
CA GLN A 119 6.63 2.16 -20.09
C GLN A 119 5.12 2.29 -20.31
N ARG A 120 4.60 1.85 -21.47
CA ARG A 120 3.14 1.80 -21.70
C ARG A 120 2.45 0.84 -20.72
N ILE A 121 3.03 -0.33 -20.49
CA ILE A 121 2.49 -1.30 -19.54
C ILE A 121 2.53 -0.71 -18.11
N SER A 122 3.68 -0.17 -17.69
CA SER A 122 3.80 0.48 -16.38
C SER A 122 2.79 1.63 -16.20
N ALA A 123 2.66 2.51 -17.20
CA ALA A 123 1.70 3.60 -17.18
C ALA A 123 0.25 3.09 -17.10
N ALA A 124 -0.09 2.03 -17.83
CA ALA A 124 -1.42 1.43 -17.80
C ALA A 124 -1.75 0.83 -16.43
N VAL A 125 -0.81 0.12 -15.80
CA VAL A 125 -0.99 -0.45 -14.45
C VAL A 125 -1.10 0.62 -13.38
N MET A 126 -0.26 1.66 -13.44
CA MET A 126 -0.37 2.82 -12.55
C MET A 126 -1.72 3.50 -12.71
N ARG A 127 -2.14 3.74 -13.96
CA ARG A 127 -3.42 4.39 -14.26
C ARG A 127 -4.59 3.59 -13.73
N TRP A 128 -4.62 2.28 -13.97
CA TRP A 128 -5.65 1.39 -13.43
C TRP A 128 -5.73 1.45 -11.90
N SER A 129 -4.58 1.39 -11.22
CA SER A 129 -4.51 1.48 -9.75
C SER A 129 -5.05 2.81 -9.23
N LEU A 130 -4.69 3.93 -9.87
CA LEU A 130 -5.17 5.26 -9.47
C LEU A 130 -6.65 5.48 -9.80
N GLN A 131 -7.14 4.91 -10.90
CA GLN A 131 -8.57 4.93 -11.22
C GLN A 131 -9.38 4.23 -10.15
N ASN A 132 -8.92 3.07 -9.67
CA ASN A 132 -9.57 2.36 -8.58
C ASN A 132 -9.54 3.17 -7.27
N ALA A 133 -8.41 3.82 -6.96
CA ALA A 133 -8.31 4.68 -5.77
C ALA A 133 -9.33 5.83 -5.80
N VAL A 134 -9.46 6.52 -6.93
CA VAL A 134 -10.43 7.61 -7.11
C VAL A 134 -11.87 7.09 -7.14
N ALA A 135 -12.13 5.98 -7.83
CA ALA A 135 -13.47 5.40 -7.92
C ALA A 135 -13.97 4.90 -6.55
N ASN A 136 -13.07 4.53 -5.65
CA ASN A 136 -13.41 4.08 -4.30
C ASN A 136 -13.66 5.23 -3.31
N GLU A 137 -13.30 6.48 -3.63
CA GLU A 137 -13.47 7.65 -2.74
C GLU A 137 -14.89 7.75 -2.15
N PRO A 138 -15.99 7.63 -2.94
CA PRO A 138 -17.35 7.73 -2.39
C PRO A 138 -17.70 6.60 -1.42
N PHE A 139 -16.98 5.48 -1.48
CA PHE A 139 -17.27 4.27 -0.74
C PHE A 139 -16.33 4.03 0.45
N GLU A 140 -15.34 4.89 0.69
CA GLU A 140 -14.30 4.68 1.71
C GLU A 140 -14.85 4.39 3.11
N ASP A 141 -16.00 4.98 3.48
CA ASP A 141 -16.61 4.81 4.80
C ASP A 141 -17.49 3.56 4.92
N HIS A 142 -17.81 2.89 3.81
CA HIS A 142 -18.51 1.58 3.82
C HIS A 142 -17.60 0.44 4.29
N ALA A 143 -16.29 0.63 4.29
CA ALA A 143 -15.35 -0.32 4.85
C ALA A 143 -15.38 -0.36 6.39
N PHE A 144 -16.01 0.63 7.02
CA PHE A 144 -16.07 0.87 8.47
C PHE A 144 -14.69 0.88 9.15
N ILE A 145 -14.30 2.03 9.70
CA ILE A 145 -12.98 2.17 10.33
C ILE A 145 -12.78 1.27 11.55
N PHE A 146 -13.88 0.88 12.21
CA PHE A 146 -13.91 -0.20 13.21
C PHE A 146 -14.63 -1.41 12.61
N SER A 147 -13.90 -2.52 12.50
CA SER A 147 -14.42 -3.81 12.05
C SER A 147 -13.61 -4.95 12.64
N GLN A 148 -14.20 -6.14 12.71
CA GLN A 148 -13.65 -7.30 13.42
C GLN A 148 -12.37 -7.88 12.82
N PHE A 149 -12.07 -7.60 11.53
CA PHE A 149 -10.90 -8.16 10.84
C PHE A 149 -9.87 -7.11 10.47
N SER A 150 -10.33 -5.96 9.95
CA SER A 150 -9.46 -4.92 9.38
C SER A 150 -9.65 -3.56 10.05
N GLY A 151 -10.36 -3.53 11.18
CA GLY A 151 -10.58 -2.30 11.93
C GLY A 151 -9.26 -1.76 12.50
N VAL A 152 -9.22 -0.45 12.71
CA VAL A 152 -8.05 0.25 13.26
C VAL A 152 -7.56 -0.35 14.58
N GLN A 153 -8.47 -0.82 15.42
CA GLN A 153 -8.17 -1.43 16.72
C GLN A 153 -7.40 -2.75 16.60
N VAL A 154 -7.56 -3.46 15.47
CA VAL A 154 -6.82 -4.69 15.15
C VAL A 154 -5.56 -4.33 14.35
N GLY A 155 -5.70 -3.49 13.34
CA GLY A 155 -4.63 -3.15 12.40
C GLY A 155 -3.45 -2.45 13.07
N LEU A 156 -3.69 -1.50 13.97
CA LEU A 156 -2.60 -0.81 14.69
C LEU A 156 -1.85 -1.77 15.60
N VAL A 157 -2.57 -2.60 16.38
CA VAL A 157 -1.94 -3.57 17.28
C VAL A 157 -1.12 -4.58 16.49
N ASN A 158 -1.69 -5.15 15.42
CA ASN A 158 -0.98 -6.09 14.56
C ASN A 158 0.26 -5.46 13.92
N PHE A 159 0.16 -4.23 13.42
CA PHE A 159 1.30 -3.54 12.83
C PHE A 159 2.44 -3.39 13.84
N MET A 160 2.13 -2.89 15.06
CA MET A 160 3.13 -2.70 16.11
C MET A 160 3.77 -4.03 16.53
N THR A 161 2.96 -5.07 16.77
CA THR A 161 3.46 -6.32 17.35
C THR A 161 4.10 -7.27 16.34
N THR A 162 3.75 -7.18 15.06
CA THR A 162 4.21 -8.13 14.04
C THR A 162 5.03 -7.51 12.90
N THR A 163 4.67 -6.31 12.45
CA THR A 163 5.23 -5.73 11.22
C THR A 163 6.34 -4.74 11.49
N HIS A 164 6.21 -3.94 12.56
CA HIS A 164 7.23 -2.98 12.98
C HIS A 164 8.55 -3.72 13.21
N PRO A 165 9.66 -3.35 12.55
CA PRO A 165 10.94 -4.01 12.74
C PRO A 165 11.49 -3.74 14.14
N LEU A 166 12.13 -4.72 14.77
CA LEU A 166 12.87 -4.55 16.03
C LEU A 166 14.23 -5.24 15.88
N ARG A 167 15.13 -4.61 15.12
CA ARG A 167 16.44 -5.18 14.74
C ARG A 167 17.60 -4.56 15.51
N ASN A 168 17.41 -3.36 16.06
CA ASN A 168 18.43 -2.56 16.74
C ASN A 168 17.78 -1.51 17.66
N ALA A 169 18.59 -0.74 18.40
CA ALA A 169 18.10 0.29 19.33
C ALA A 169 17.24 1.38 18.64
N ALA A 170 17.60 1.83 17.44
CA ALA A 170 16.84 2.87 16.73
C ALA A 170 15.43 2.40 16.32
N ASP A 171 15.27 1.10 16.05
CA ASP A 171 13.96 0.50 15.82
C ASP A 171 13.12 0.54 17.11
N VAL A 172 13.71 0.31 18.31
CA VAL A 172 13.01 0.45 19.60
C VAL A 172 12.53 1.88 19.82
N ASP A 173 13.38 2.88 19.57
CA ASP A 173 12.97 4.29 19.66
C ASP A 173 11.82 4.62 18.71
N SER A 174 11.81 3.99 17.54
CA SER A 174 10.77 4.16 16.53
C SER A 174 9.46 3.49 16.95
N TYR A 175 9.53 2.34 17.63
CA TYR A 175 8.39 1.69 18.25
C TYR A 175 7.75 2.61 19.31
N LEU A 176 8.56 3.17 20.21
CA LEU A 176 8.08 4.06 21.26
C LEU A 176 7.44 5.33 20.69
N ALA A 177 8.08 5.96 19.69
CA ALA A 177 7.52 7.12 19.01
C ALA A 177 6.17 6.83 18.33
N ARG A 178 5.97 5.62 17.80
CA ARG A 178 4.67 5.19 17.25
C ARG A 178 3.65 4.91 18.35
N LEU A 179 4.09 4.33 19.46
CA LEU A 179 3.22 4.03 20.61
C LEU A 179 2.58 5.32 21.15
N GLU A 180 3.35 6.41 21.25
CA GLU A 180 2.85 7.75 21.63
C GLU A 180 1.77 8.28 20.68
N GLN A 181 1.76 7.85 19.41
CA GLN A 181 0.79 8.29 18.42
C GLN A 181 -0.49 7.45 18.39
N VAL A 182 -0.53 6.28 19.04
CA VAL A 182 -1.67 5.35 18.98
C VAL A 182 -2.95 6.04 19.45
N GLY A 183 -2.90 6.78 20.57
CA GLY A 183 -4.05 7.52 21.09
C GLY A 183 -4.62 8.50 20.07
N THR A 184 -3.77 9.33 19.47
CA THR A 184 -4.17 10.29 18.43
C THR A 184 -4.80 9.61 17.21
N ARG A 185 -4.27 8.46 16.76
CA ARG A 185 -4.87 7.71 15.63
C ARG A 185 -6.25 7.16 16.01
N MET A 186 -6.43 6.72 17.25
CA MET A 186 -7.73 6.25 17.74
C MET A 186 -8.76 7.39 17.82
N ASP A 187 -8.36 8.58 18.25
CA ASP A 187 -9.24 9.76 18.28
C ASP A 187 -9.68 10.17 16.87
N GLU A 188 -8.76 10.18 15.90
CA GLU A 188 -9.08 10.42 14.49
C GLU A 188 -10.04 9.37 13.93
N ALA A 189 -9.85 8.10 14.32
CA ALA A 189 -10.74 7.02 13.91
C ALA A 189 -12.13 7.16 14.51
N LEU A 190 -12.23 7.54 15.78
CA LEU A 190 -13.51 7.84 16.45
C LEU A 190 -14.23 9.01 15.79
N ALA A 191 -13.51 10.08 15.43
CA ALA A 191 -14.08 11.21 14.70
C ALA A 191 -14.67 10.76 13.35
N ARG A 192 -13.94 9.93 12.60
CA ARG A 192 -14.43 9.35 11.34
C ARG A 192 -15.65 8.46 11.54
N ALA A 193 -15.64 7.60 12.57
CA ALA A 193 -16.77 6.72 12.87
C ALA A 193 -18.03 7.51 13.23
N ARG A 194 -17.90 8.60 14.00
CA ARG A 194 -19.01 9.51 14.33
C ARG A 194 -19.56 10.22 13.11
N ASP A 195 -18.69 10.71 12.21
CA ASP A 195 -19.12 11.30 10.93
C ASP A 195 -19.90 10.28 10.08
N ALA A 196 -19.39 9.06 9.92
CA ALA A 196 -20.07 8.01 9.17
C ALA A 196 -21.44 7.67 9.77
N ALA A 197 -21.51 7.52 11.11
CA ALA A 197 -22.75 7.26 11.81
C ALA A 197 -23.79 8.39 11.63
N SER A 198 -23.36 9.65 11.57
CA SER A 198 -24.26 10.78 11.29
C SER A 198 -24.93 10.72 9.91
N ARG A 199 -24.34 9.97 8.97
CA ARG A 199 -24.88 9.66 7.64
C ARG A 199 -25.53 8.28 7.56
N SER A 200 -25.88 7.70 8.71
CA SER A 200 -26.47 6.38 8.84
C SER A 200 -25.59 5.22 8.33
N LEU A 201 -24.28 5.44 8.18
CA LEU A 201 -23.31 4.39 7.88
C LEU A 201 -22.83 3.77 9.19
N ILE A 202 -23.59 2.79 9.66
CA ILE A 202 -23.33 2.08 10.91
C ILE A 202 -23.01 0.61 10.58
N PRO A 203 -21.94 0.01 11.15
CA PRO A 203 -21.65 -1.40 10.95
C PRO A 203 -22.80 -2.27 11.47
N PRO A 204 -23.06 -3.44 10.85
CA PRO A 204 -23.96 -4.44 11.40
C PRO A 204 -23.63 -4.78 12.86
N ARG A 205 -24.66 -5.05 13.68
CA ARG A 205 -24.52 -5.29 15.12
C ARG A 205 -23.41 -6.29 15.48
N PHE A 206 -23.35 -7.42 14.78
CA PHE A 206 -22.34 -8.46 15.05
C PHE A 206 -20.90 -8.00 14.80
N ILE A 207 -20.69 -6.99 13.95
CA ILE A 207 -19.37 -6.36 13.74
C ILE A 207 -19.02 -5.49 14.94
N LEU A 208 -19.97 -4.67 15.39
CA LEU A 208 -19.79 -3.80 16.55
C LEU A 208 -19.50 -4.59 17.83
N GLU A 209 -20.30 -5.64 18.09
CA GLU A 209 -20.10 -6.50 19.27
C GLU A 209 -18.73 -7.17 19.27
N ARG A 210 -18.27 -7.66 18.12
CA ARG A 210 -16.92 -8.24 18.00
C ARG A 210 -15.82 -7.21 18.15
N ALA A 211 -15.97 -6.03 17.53
CA ALA A 211 -14.99 -4.96 17.66
C ALA A 211 -14.90 -4.47 19.11
N GLN A 212 -16.04 -4.34 19.80
CA GLN A 212 -16.09 -4.01 21.22
C GLN A 212 -15.38 -5.06 22.06
N PHE A 213 -15.70 -6.35 21.89
CA PHE A 213 -15.03 -7.44 22.60
C PHE A 213 -13.51 -7.42 22.43
N GLN A 214 -13.02 -7.10 21.22
CA GLN A 214 -11.59 -6.97 20.94
C GLN A 214 -10.96 -5.80 21.73
N VAL A 215 -11.62 -4.64 21.77
CA VAL A 215 -11.17 -3.48 22.55
C VAL A 215 -11.18 -3.81 24.05
N ASP A 216 -12.26 -4.39 24.57
CA ASP A 216 -12.37 -4.77 25.97
C ASP A 216 -11.29 -5.78 26.37
N SER A 217 -11.03 -6.76 25.50
CA SER A 217 -9.96 -7.75 25.72
C SER A 217 -8.57 -7.12 25.70
N PHE A 218 -8.34 -6.12 24.83
CA PHE A 218 -7.09 -5.39 24.77
C PHE A 218 -6.85 -4.52 26.01
N LEU A 219 -7.90 -3.94 26.58
CA LEU A 219 -7.83 -3.07 27.76
C LEU A 219 -7.84 -3.82 29.11
N LYS A 220 -8.18 -5.12 29.11
CA LYS A 220 -8.31 -5.91 30.33
C LYS A 220 -7.00 -6.13 31.11
N PRO A 221 -5.84 -6.43 30.49
CA PRO A 221 -4.59 -6.59 31.22
C PRO A 221 -4.09 -5.27 31.81
N ALA A 222 -3.26 -5.34 32.85
CA ALA A 222 -2.56 -4.15 33.34
C ALA A 222 -1.65 -3.58 32.23
N PRO A 223 -1.32 -2.27 32.22
CA PRO A 223 -0.50 -1.67 31.17
C PRO A 223 0.82 -2.41 30.89
N ALA A 224 1.52 -2.87 31.94
CA ALA A 224 2.75 -3.63 31.81
C ALA A 224 2.56 -5.03 31.17
N GLU A 225 1.35 -5.58 31.23
CA GLU A 225 0.98 -6.89 30.67
C GLU A 225 0.31 -6.76 29.29
N ASN A 226 0.06 -5.54 28.81
CA ASN A 226 -0.56 -5.31 27.51
C ASN A 226 0.33 -5.85 26.38
N VAL A 227 -0.29 -6.36 25.32
CA VAL A 227 0.42 -6.96 24.17
C VAL A 227 1.41 -6.01 23.49
N LEU A 228 1.17 -4.70 23.52
CA LEU A 228 2.12 -3.72 22.99
C LEU A 228 3.42 -3.69 23.82
N VAL A 229 3.33 -3.87 25.14
CA VAL A 229 4.49 -3.88 26.04
C VAL A 229 5.18 -5.24 26.03
N THR A 230 4.42 -6.32 26.21
CA THR A 230 4.97 -7.67 26.28
C THR A 230 5.59 -8.11 24.97
N SER A 231 5.00 -7.75 23.82
CA SER A 231 5.59 -8.00 22.50
C SER A 231 6.91 -7.25 22.31
N LEU A 232 6.99 -5.98 22.74
CA LEU A 232 8.24 -5.22 22.70
C LEU A 232 9.30 -5.93 23.54
N ALA A 233 9.02 -6.18 24.82
CA ALA A 233 9.95 -6.83 25.74
C ALA A 233 10.49 -8.16 25.18
N GLN A 234 9.58 -9.07 24.78
CA GLN A 234 9.94 -10.37 24.24
C GLN A 234 10.80 -10.27 22.96
N ARG A 235 10.50 -9.32 22.08
CA ARG A 235 11.21 -9.17 20.81
C ARG A 235 12.55 -8.45 20.97
N THR A 236 12.72 -7.66 22.03
CA THR A 236 13.98 -6.99 22.37
C THR A 236 14.94 -7.84 23.19
N GLU A 237 14.49 -8.90 23.87
CA GLU A 237 15.34 -9.83 24.64
C GLU A 237 16.55 -10.36 23.85
N LYS A 238 16.41 -10.47 22.53
CA LYS A 238 17.44 -11.01 21.62
C LYS A 238 18.32 -9.92 20.99
N LEU A 239 18.12 -8.66 21.36
CA LEU A 239 18.90 -7.55 20.84
C LEU A 239 20.10 -7.27 21.74
N ASP A 240 21.29 -7.42 21.19
CA ASP A 240 22.52 -7.01 21.85
C ASP A 240 22.62 -5.48 21.90
N GLY A 241 23.21 -4.94 22.97
CA GLY A 241 23.54 -3.52 23.05
C GLY A 241 22.39 -2.58 23.44
N LEU A 242 21.27 -3.11 23.95
CA LEU A 242 20.27 -2.29 24.64
C LEU A 242 20.77 -1.95 26.05
N SER A 243 21.00 -0.67 26.33
CA SER A 243 21.24 -0.17 27.69
C SER A 243 19.90 0.17 28.33
N PRO A 244 19.63 -0.26 29.58
CA PRO A 244 18.58 0.32 30.38
C PRO A 244 19.03 1.72 30.83
N ASP A 245 18.71 2.73 30.02
CA ASP A 245 18.85 4.13 30.43
C ASP A 245 17.67 4.56 31.32
#